data_AF-A0AA36LN36-F1
#
_entry.id   AF-A0AA36LN36-F1
#
_cell.length_a   1.000
_cell.length_b   1.000
_cell.length_c   1.000
_cell.angle_alpha   90.00
_cell.angle_beta   90.00
_cell.angle_gamma   90.00
#
_symmetry.space_group_name_H-M   'P 1'
#
loop_
_entity.id
_entity.type
_entity.pdbx_description
1 polymer ?
#
loop_
_entity_poly.entity_id
_entity_poly.type
_entity_poly.pdbx_seq_one_letter_code
_entity_poly.pdbx_strand_id
1 'polypeptide(L)' 'MKDSQSIFPDTNNIDKIIKNKNGEPTDLLHEKTIELIFNEGLKVVKVSTVQHHFRIGYNRAANILEKIRESN' A
#
# COMPACT_ATOMS: atom_id res chain seq x y z
N MET A 1 -26.27 -23.20 10.50
CA MET A 1 -25.55 -22.30 11.42
C MET A 1 -24.41 -21.70 10.61
N LYS A 2 -24.30 -20.37 10.55
CA LYS A 2 -23.27 -19.68 9.75
C LYS A 2 -22.05 -19.48 10.65
N ASP A 3 -21.03 -20.28 10.44
CA ASP A 3 -19.74 -20.06 11.09
C ASP A 3 -19.01 -19.00 10.26
N SER A 4 -19.01 -17.77 10.78
CA SER A 4 -18.23 -16.66 10.26
C SER A 4 -16.75 -16.97 10.42
N GLN A 5 -16.15 -17.60 9.41
CA GLN A 5 -14.70 -17.69 9.29
C GLN A 5 -14.15 -16.27 9.17
N SER A 6 -13.31 -15.88 10.14
CA SER A 6 -12.73 -14.56 10.26
C SER A 6 -11.97 -14.18 8.98
N ILE A 7 -12.40 -13.09 8.34
CA ILE A 7 -11.78 -12.53 7.12
C ILE A 7 -10.54 -11.70 7.53
N PHE A 8 -9.64 -12.28 8.32
CA PHE A 8 -8.30 -11.72 8.49
C PHE A 8 -7.35 -12.59 7.70
N PRO A 9 -6.83 -12.11 6.55
CA PRO A 9 -5.86 -12.88 5.80
C PRO A 9 -4.61 -13.05 6.66
N ASP A 10 -4.20 -14.31 6.80
CA ASP A 10 -2.94 -14.73 7.38
C ASP A 10 -1.82 -13.85 6.80
N THR A 11 -1.12 -13.10 7.64
CA THR A 11 -0.18 -12.04 7.20
C THR A 11 0.90 -12.58 6.25
N ASN A 12 1.21 -13.87 6.38
CA ASN A 12 2.16 -14.60 5.54
C ASN A 12 1.70 -14.80 4.08
N ASN A 13 0.38 -14.78 3.82
CA ASN A 13 -0.17 -14.89 2.47
C ASN A 13 -0.27 -13.53 1.76
N ILE A 14 -0.37 -12.43 2.51
CA ILE A 14 -0.42 -11.07 1.94
C ILE A 14 0.87 -10.76 1.16
N ASP A 15 2.03 -11.09 1.74
CA ASP A 15 3.34 -10.93 1.09
C ASP A 15 3.47 -11.72 -0.21
N LYS A 16 2.73 -12.83 -0.33
CA LYS A 16 2.74 -13.73 -1.49
C LYS A 16 1.77 -13.25 -2.59
N ILE A 17 0.69 -12.59 -2.20
CA ILE A 17 -0.30 -11.98 -3.11
C ILE A 17 0.28 -10.72 -3.76
N ILE A 18 1.02 -9.90 -3.01
CA ILE A 18 1.67 -8.66 -3.51
C ILE A 18 2.77 -8.94 -4.55
N LYS A 19 3.40 -10.12 -4.51
CA LYS A 19 4.48 -10.50 -5.45
C LYS A 19 4.02 -10.86 -6.87
N ASN A 20 2.73 -11.04 -7.14
CA ASN A 20 2.29 -11.69 -8.38
C ASN A 20 1.32 -10.82 -9.19
N LYS A 21 1.86 -9.84 -9.93
CA LYS A 21 1.30 -9.53 -11.25
C LYS A 21 2.27 -8.95 -12.27
N ASN A 22 3.34 -8.24 -11.86
CA ASN A 22 4.30 -7.61 -12.79
C ASN A 22 5.80 -7.82 -12.44
N GLY A 23 6.16 -8.83 -11.66
CA GLY A 23 7.57 -9.28 -11.49
C GLY A 23 8.47 -8.44 -10.59
N GLU A 24 8.12 -7.19 -10.28
CA GLU A 24 8.80 -6.40 -9.24
C GLU A 24 8.06 -6.51 -7.91
N PRO A 25 8.76 -6.69 -6.77
CA PRO A 25 8.12 -6.63 -5.46
C PRO A 25 7.53 -5.22 -5.26
N THR A 26 6.21 -5.13 -5.35
CA THR A 26 5.49 -3.94 -4.93
C THR A 26 5.69 -3.76 -3.43
N ASP A 27 6.00 -2.52 -3.00
CA ASP A 27 6.24 -2.23 -1.59
C ASP A 27 5.01 -2.62 -0.77
N LEU A 28 5.21 -3.22 0.40
CA LEU A 28 4.12 -3.61 1.32
C LEU A 28 3.22 -2.43 1.74
N LEU A 29 3.71 -1.20 1.59
CA LEU A 29 2.97 0.03 1.88
C LEU A 29 2.22 0.61 0.66
N HIS A 30 2.33 0.00 -0.53
CA HIS A 30 1.68 0.51 -1.73
C HIS A 30 0.16 0.59 -1.59
N GLU A 31 -0.50 -0.53 -1.31
CA GLU A 31 -1.95 -0.58 -1.12
C GLU A 31 -2.41 0.28 0.07
N LYS A 32 -1.66 0.24 1.18
CA LYS A 32 -1.93 1.09 2.36
C LYS A 32 -1.85 2.58 2.05
N THR A 33 -0.96 2.98 1.15
CA THR A 33 -0.84 4.37 0.70
C THR A 33 -2.03 4.75 -0.17
N ILE A 34 -2.52 3.86 -1.05
CA ILE A 34 -3.74 4.08 -1.82
C ILE A 34 -4.95 4.27 -0.88
N GLU A 35 -5.11 3.39 0.10
CA GLU A 35 -6.17 3.49 1.11
C GLU A 35 -6.09 4.81 1.88
N LEU A 36 -4.90 5.24 2.31
CA LEU A 36 -4.69 6.54 2.96
C LEU A 36 -5.20 7.70 2.09
N ILE A 37 -4.86 7.69 0.80
CA ILE A 37 -5.22 8.76 -0.14
C ILE A 37 -6.74 8.86 -0.29
N PHE A 38 -7.42 7.72 -0.44
CA PHE A 38 -8.88 7.69 -0.55
C PHE A 38 -9.57 8.09 0.77
N ASN A 39 -9.12 7.54 1.90
CA ASN A 39 -9.75 7.77 3.20
C ASN A 39 -9.60 9.21 3.68
N GLU A 40 -8.45 9.85 3.43
CA GLU A 40 -8.23 11.25 3.78
C GLU A 40 -8.64 12.24 2.67
N GLY A 41 -9.17 11.74 1.55
CA GLY A 41 -9.62 12.58 0.43
C GLY A 41 -8.49 13.45 -0.15
N LEU A 42 -7.26 12.94 -0.12
CA LEU A 42 -6.07 13.71 -0.50
C LEU A 42 -6.04 13.91 -2.01
N LYS A 43 -6.39 15.12 -2.46
CA LYS A 43 -6.30 15.49 -3.89
C LYS A 43 -4.87 15.57 -4.41
N VAL A 44 -3.92 15.90 -3.53
CA VAL A 44 -2.48 15.98 -3.85
C VAL A 44 -1.69 15.31 -2.74
N VAL A 45 -0.96 14.27 -3.09
CA VAL A 45 -0.24 13.44 -2.14
C VAL A 45 1.24 13.78 -2.22
N LYS A 46 1.76 14.36 -1.13
CA LYS A 46 3.18 14.72 -1.00
C LYS A 46 3.96 13.53 -0.44
N VAL A 47 5.21 13.38 -0.87
CA VAL A 47 6.14 12.36 -0.34
C VAL A 47 6.23 12.44 1.18
N SER A 48 6.31 13.65 1.73
CA SER A 48 6.37 13.89 3.18
C SER A 48 5.16 13.33 3.93
N THR A 49 3.96 13.36 3.35
CA THR A 49 2.75 12.80 3.96
C THR A 49 2.93 11.29 4.20
N VAL A 50 3.42 10.57 3.19
CA VAL A 50 3.68 9.13 3.27
C VAL A 50 4.84 8.84 4.23
N GLN A 51 5.89 9.66 4.22
CA GLN A 51 7.01 9.53 5.16
C GLN A 51 6.57 9.65 6.62
N HIS A 52 5.79 10.67 6.95
CA HIS A 52 5.36 10.91 8.32
C HIS A 52 4.32 9.89 8.79
N HIS A 53 3.38 9.52 7.91
CA HIS A 53 2.34 8.54 8.24
C HIS A 53 2.93 7.15 8.50
N PHE A 54 3.83 6.67 7.63
CA PHE A 54 4.40 5.32 7.75
C PHE A 54 5.78 5.27 8.41
N ARG A 55 6.36 6.42 8.79
CA ARG A 55 7.71 6.55 9.36
C ARG A 55 8.79 5.87 8.51
N ILE A 56 8.81 6.21 7.22
CA ILE A 56 9.76 5.69 6.24
C ILE A 56 10.65 6.78 5.64
N GLY A 57 11.79 6.37 5.09
CA GLY A 57 12.72 7.25 4.39
C GLY A 57 12.13 7.82 3.09
N TYR A 58 12.68 8.96 2.65
CA TYR A 58 12.22 9.70 1.48
C TYR A 58 12.15 8.85 0.21
N ASN A 59 13.25 8.14 -0.12
CA ASN A 59 13.34 7.37 -1.36
C ASN A 59 12.26 6.28 -1.45
N ARG A 60 11.95 5.63 -0.32
CA ARG A 60 10.92 4.59 -0.26
C ARG A 60 9.53 5.20 -0.48
N ALA A 61 9.22 6.30 0.21
CA ALA A 61 7.96 7.02 0.03
C ALA A 61 7.78 7.58 -1.39
N ALA A 62 8.86 8.08 -1.99
CA ALA A 62 8.85 8.60 -3.36
C ALA A 62 8.56 7.48 -4.37
N ASN A 63 9.25 6.34 -4.27
CA ASN A 63 9.04 5.18 -5.14
C ASN A 63 7.61 4.63 -5.03
N ILE A 64 7.04 4.56 -3.81
CA ILE A 64 5.64 4.15 -3.62
C ILE A 64 4.69 5.09 -4.39
N LEU A 65 4.86 6.41 -4.25
CA LEU A 65 4.00 7.38 -4.94
C LEU A 65 4.19 7.38 -6.45
N GLU A 66 5.40 7.14 -6.94
CA GLU A 66 5.71 7.00 -8.37
C GLU A 66 4.95 5.82 -8.96
N LYS A 67 5.04 4.64 -8.34
CA LYS A 67 4.30 3.44 -8.77
C LYS A 67 2.78 3.61 -8.75
N ILE A 68 2.24 4.34 -7.77
CA ILE A 68 0.80 4.66 -7.70
C ILE A 68 0.37 5.54 -8.89
N ARG A 69 1.23 6.48 -9.31
CA ARG A 69 0.96 7.38 -10.44
C ARG A 69 1.07 6.68 -11.79
N GLU A 70 2.01 5.74 -11.93
CA GLU A 70 2.16 4.94 -13.15
C GLU A 70 1.02 3.92 -13.33
N SER A 71 0.32 3.55 -12.25
CA SER A 71 -0.77 2.57 -12.27
C SER A 71 -2.16 3.17 -12.54
N ASN A 72 -2.26 4.49 -12.78
CA ASN A 72 -3.49 5.25 -13.08
C ASN A 72 -3.39 5.93 -14.45
#